data_AF-A0A7Y8EB38-F1
#
_entry.id   AF-A0A7Y8EB38-F1
#
_cell.length_a   1.000
_cell.length_b   1.000
_cell.length_c   1.000
_cell.angle_alpha   90.00
_cell.angle_beta   90.00
_cell.angle_gamma   90.00
#
_symmetry.space_group_name_H-M   'P 1'
#
loop_
_entity.id
_entity.type
_entity.pdbx_description
1 polymer ?
#
loop_
_entity_poly.entity_id
_entity_poly.type
_entity_poly.pdbx_seq_one_letter_code
_entity_poly.pdbx_strand_id
1 'polypeptide(L)'
;MHSQAHDVGAPPVLEALRSGTALLHVALEKRLPFFSPQLDHDGYRRLLQAYYGFYSPMEATLNDSGLIPLGFDQALRLKTPTLLTDLHALGLDDSAIAALPHCTLLPPLDTPAACLGALYVLEGATLGGQILRREMAQRLGLDAGNGGAFLNVYGAETGRRWKDFLDYLNHVPLDAHAKLRAVNAARSTFSCFEQWLDSQEVLL
;
A
#
# COMPACT_ATOMS: atom_id res chain seq x y z
N MET A 1 20.34 -46.16 -9.90
CA MET A 1 20.73 -45.12 -8.92
C MET A 1 20.25 -43.77 -9.41
N HIS A 2 18.97 -43.42 -9.21
CA HIS A 2 18.46 -42.07 -9.45
C HIS A 2 17.74 -41.65 -8.18
N SER A 3 18.47 -40.99 -7.28
CA SER A 3 17.87 -40.38 -6.11
C SER A 3 17.42 -38.99 -6.54
N GLN A 4 16.10 -38.84 -6.66
CA GLN A 4 15.47 -37.54 -6.85
C GLN A 4 15.79 -36.68 -5.63
N ALA A 5 16.57 -35.63 -5.85
CA ALA A 5 16.73 -34.56 -4.88
C ALA A 5 15.33 -34.04 -4.55
N HIS A 6 14.93 -34.20 -3.29
CA HIS A 6 13.75 -33.57 -2.75
C HIS A 6 13.96 -32.06 -2.86
N ASP A 7 13.12 -31.40 -3.66
CA ASP A 7 13.02 -29.95 -3.71
C ASP A 7 12.54 -29.49 -2.33
N VAL A 8 13.47 -28.96 -1.53
CA VAL A 8 13.21 -28.42 -0.19
C VAL A 8 12.34 -27.19 -0.41
N GLY A 9 11.03 -27.39 -0.18
CA GLY A 9 9.95 -26.49 -0.55
C GLY A 9 10.28 -25.03 -0.32
N ALA A 10 10.49 -24.30 -1.42
CA ALA A 10 10.57 -22.85 -1.39
C ALA A 10 9.35 -22.31 -0.62
N PRO A 11 9.52 -21.34 0.30
CA PRO A 11 8.42 -20.82 1.07
C PRO A 11 7.25 -20.43 0.14
N PRO A 12 5.99 -20.67 0.56
CA PRO A 12 4.84 -20.10 -0.10
C PRO A 12 5.13 -18.61 -0.36
N VAL A 13 4.78 -18.08 -1.53
CA VAL A 13 5.09 -16.69 -1.91
C VAL A 13 4.72 -15.69 -0.80
N LEU A 14 3.61 -15.94 -0.10
CA LEU A 14 3.17 -15.17 1.05
C LEU A 14 4.17 -15.16 2.21
N GLU A 15 4.76 -16.31 2.56
CA GLU A 15 5.76 -16.39 3.62
C GLU A 15 7.03 -15.64 3.22
N ALA A 16 7.46 -15.78 1.96
CA ALA A 16 8.60 -15.06 1.42
C ALA A 16 8.38 -13.53 1.47
N LEU A 17 7.18 -13.06 1.10
CA LEU A 17 6.80 -11.65 1.18
C LEU A 17 6.78 -11.16 2.63
N ARG A 18 6.11 -11.88 3.55
CA ARG A 18 6.06 -11.54 4.97
C ARG A 18 7.45 -11.41 5.58
N SER A 19 8.27 -12.44 5.43
CA SER A 19 9.63 -12.47 5.96
C SER A 19 10.50 -11.40 5.30
N GLY A 20 10.33 -11.17 4.00
CA GLY A 20 11.09 -10.19 3.22
C GLY A 20 10.74 -8.72 3.54
N THR A 21 9.56 -8.44 4.09
CA THR A 21 9.11 -7.06 4.36
C THR A 21 8.86 -6.75 5.84
N ALA A 22 8.90 -7.73 6.74
CA ALA A 22 8.54 -7.54 8.16
C ALA A 22 9.29 -6.38 8.83
N LEU A 23 10.61 -6.29 8.66
CA LEU A 23 11.42 -5.23 9.26
C LEU A 23 11.11 -3.84 8.67
N LEU A 24 10.85 -3.77 7.35
CA LEU A 24 10.49 -2.51 6.68
C LEU A 24 9.12 -2.00 7.14
N HIS A 25 8.15 -2.90 7.28
CA HIS A 25 6.84 -2.57 7.83
C HIS A 25 6.97 -1.97 9.24
N VAL A 26 7.67 -2.67 10.15
CA VAL A 26 7.87 -2.21 11.53
C VAL A 26 8.65 -0.89 11.59
N ALA A 27 9.65 -0.72 10.72
CA ALA A 27 10.42 0.52 10.65
C ALA A 27 9.55 1.70 10.22
N LEU A 28 8.78 1.55 9.14
CA LEU A 28 7.89 2.61 8.64
C LEU A 28 6.78 2.93 9.66
N GLU A 29 6.17 1.92 10.27
CA GLU A 29 5.10 2.11 11.26
C GLU A 29 5.54 3.01 12.43
N LYS A 30 6.78 2.85 12.91
CA LYS A 30 7.33 3.68 13.99
C LYS A 30 7.54 5.14 13.62
N ARG A 31 7.66 5.43 12.33
CA ARG A 31 7.89 6.78 11.80
C ARG A 31 6.60 7.50 11.40
N LEU A 32 5.49 6.77 11.29
CA LEU A 32 4.21 7.38 10.96
C LEU A 32 3.65 8.17 12.15
N PRO A 33 3.12 9.39 11.94
CA PRO A 33 2.74 10.28 13.04
C PRO A 33 1.37 9.96 13.65
N PHE A 34 0.66 8.91 13.22
CA PHE A 34 -0.72 8.63 13.66
C PHE A 34 -0.88 8.54 15.19
N PHE A 35 0.12 8.05 15.91
CA PHE A 35 0.10 7.99 17.37
C PHE A 35 0.91 9.11 18.04
N SER A 36 1.50 10.02 17.26
CA SER A 36 2.24 11.15 17.81
C SER A 36 1.28 12.14 18.47
N PRO A 37 1.51 12.59 19.72
CA PRO A 37 0.69 13.60 20.38
C PRO A 37 0.70 14.95 19.65
N GLN A 38 1.70 15.20 18.79
CA GLN A 38 1.83 16.43 18.00
C GLN A 38 1.04 16.42 16.69
N LEU A 39 0.48 15.27 16.27
CA LEU A 39 -0.35 15.23 15.06
C LEU A 39 -1.66 15.99 15.29
N ASP A 40 -1.85 17.06 14.52
CA ASP A 40 -3.07 17.88 14.45
C ASP A 40 -3.78 17.72 13.09
N HIS A 41 -4.86 18.47 12.87
CA HIS A 41 -5.62 18.43 11.60
C HIS A 41 -4.78 18.83 10.39
N ASP A 42 -3.90 19.83 10.53
CA ASP A 42 -3.05 20.28 9.42
C ASP A 42 -1.98 19.26 9.08
N GLY A 43 -1.36 18.65 10.09
CA GLY A 43 -0.43 17.53 9.93
C GLY A 43 -1.09 16.32 9.29
N TYR A 44 -2.30 15.96 9.72
CA TYR A 44 -3.08 14.89 9.11
C TYR A 44 -3.38 15.19 7.63
N ARG A 45 -3.82 16.42 7.32
CA ARG A 45 -4.09 16.84 5.95
C ARG A 45 -2.84 16.76 5.07
N ARG A 46 -1.68 17.21 5.54
CA ARG A 46 -0.39 17.05 4.82
C ARG A 46 -0.03 15.58 4.62
N LEU A 47 -0.27 14.74 5.62
CA LEU A 47 -0.06 13.29 5.51
C LEU A 47 -0.92 12.68 4.40
N LEU A 48 -2.22 13.04 4.33
CA LEU A 48 -3.13 12.54 3.30
C LEU A 48 -2.77 13.06 1.90
N GLN A 49 -2.29 14.30 1.78
CA GLN A 49 -1.72 14.83 0.53
C GLN A 49 -0.51 14.00 0.07
N ALA A 50 0.41 13.67 0.99
CA ALA A 50 1.56 12.84 0.68
C ALA A 50 1.15 11.40 0.30
N TYR A 51 0.14 10.83 0.97
CA TYR A 51 -0.40 9.53 0.58
C TYR A 51 -0.99 9.57 -0.83
N TYR A 52 -1.80 10.57 -1.15
CA TYR A 52 -2.30 10.78 -2.52
C TYR A 52 -1.17 10.89 -3.55
N GLY A 53 -0.14 11.69 -3.24
CA GLY A 53 1.02 11.87 -4.10
C GLY A 53 1.80 10.58 -4.38
N PHE A 54 1.71 9.57 -3.51
CA PHE A 54 2.28 8.24 -3.78
C PHE A 54 1.30 7.29 -4.48
N TYR A 55 0.08 7.17 -3.96
CA TYR A 55 -0.90 6.20 -4.46
C TYR A 55 -1.33 6.51 -5.89
N SER A 56 -1.52 7.78 -6.24
CA SER A 56 -1.96 8.19 -7.59
C SER A 56 -1.03 7.68 -8.69
N PRO A 57 0.28 8.02 -8.71
CA PRO A 57 1.18 7.52 -9.76
C PRO A 57 1.46 6.02 -9.62
N MET A 58 1.44 5.45 -8.40
CA MET A 58 1.65 4.01 -8.19
C MET A 58 0.52 3.16 -8.79
N GLU A 59 -0.73 3.52 -8.53
CA GLU A 59 -1.91 2.82 -9.07
C GLU A 59 -2.02 3.00 -10.59
N ALA A 60 -1.70 4.19 -11.11
CA ALA A 60 -1.61 4.42 -12.55
C ALA A 60 -0.55 3.53 -13.21
N THR A 61 0.66 3.46 -12.63
CA THR A 61 1.74 2.62 -13.17
C THR A 61 1.39 1.13 -13.14
N LEU A 62 0.75 0.66 -12.07
CA LEU A 62 0.24 -0.72 -11.97
C LEU A 62 -0.77 -1.02 -13.07
N ASN A 63 -1.73 -0.11 -13.29
CA ASN A 63 -2.76 -0.25 -14.32
C ASN A 63 -2.15 -0.25 -15.74
N ASP A 64 -1.25 0.70 -16.00
CA ASP A 64 -0.66 0.91 -17.32
C ASP A 64 0.40 -0.14 -17.68
N SER A 65 0.95 -0.85 -16.67
CA SER A 65 1.91 -1.93 -16.90
C SER A 65 1.36 -3.02 -17.81
N GLY A 66 0.05 -3.34 -17.70
CA GLY A 66 -0.53 -4.51 -18.33
C GLY A 66 0.06 -5.86 -17.86
N LEU A 67 0.85 -5.86 -16.78
CA LEU A 67 1.58 -7.02 -16.29
C LEU A 67 0.92 -7.71 -15.09
N ILE A 68 -0.14 -7.13 -14.52
CA ILE A 68 -0.93 -7.79 -13.49
C ILE A 68 -1.53 -9.08 -14.09
N PRO A 69 -1.29 -10.26 -13.48
CA PRO A 69 -1.84 -11.50 -14.00
C PRO A 69 -3.38 -11.50 -14.06
N LEU A 70 -3.93 -12.31 -14.97
CA LEU A 70 -5.37 -12.46 -15.13
C LEU A 70 -6.04 -12.94 -13.83
N GLY A 71 -7.28 -12.51 -13.61
CA GLY A 71 -8.06 -12.88 -12.43
C GLY A 71 -7.96 -11.86 -11.29
N PHE A 72 -7.23 -10.75 -11.49
CA PHE A 72 -7.21 -9.64 -10.56
C PHE A 72 -7.85 -8.39 -11.15
N ASP A 73 -8.95 -7.95 -10.55
CA ASP A 73 -9.61 -6.70 -10.91
C ASP A 73 -9.03 -5.55 -10.08
N GLN A 74 -8.08 -4.83 -10.69
CA GLN A 74 -7.44 -3.67 -10.09
C GLN A 74 -8.43 -2.51 -9.87
N ALA A 75 -9.43 -2.35 -10.74
CA ALA A 75 -10.35 -1.22 -10.68
C ALA A 75 -11.19 -1.24 -9.38
N LEU A 76 -11.50 -2.43 -8.87
CA LEU A 76 -12.21 -2.61 -7.59
C LEU A 76 -11.34 -2.40 -6.34
N ARG A 77 -10.05 -2.09 -6.53
CA ARG A 77 -9.05 -2.02 -5.46
C ARG A 77 -8.30 -0.69 -5.42
N LEU A 78 -8.68 0.28 -6.25
CA LEU A 78 -8.10 1.61 -6.24
C LEU A 78 -8.43 2.34 -4.93
N LYS A 79 -7.42 2.95 -4.30
CA LYS A 79 -7.53 3.80 -3.11
C LYS A 79 -7.57 5.28 -3.50
N THR A 80 -6.98 5.64 -4.63
CA THR A 80 -6.89 7.03 -5.10
C THR A 80 -8.25 7.76 -5.08
N PRO A 81 -9.37 7.18 -5.54
CA PRO A 81 -10.68 7.86 -5.45
C PRO A 81 -11.12 8.19 -4.03
N THR A 82 -10.81 7.32 -3.06
CA THR A 82 -11.11 7.55 -1.64
C THR A 82 -10.22 8.64 -1.06
N LEU A 83 -8.92 8.66 -1.43
CA LEU A 83 -8.00 9.73 -1.04
C LEU A 83 -8.46 11.10 -1.57
N LEU A 84 -8.91 11.16 -2.82
CA LEU A 84 -9.48 12.39 -3.40
C LEU A 84 -10.69 12.88 -2.61
N THR A 85 -11.60 11.96 -2.26
CA THR A 85 -12.78 12.28 -1.44
C THR A 85 -12.37 12.85 -0.08
N ASP A 86 -11.37 12.24 0.58
CA ASP A 86 -10.86 12.74 1.86
C ASP A 86 -10.19 14.11 1.73
N LEU A 87 -9.39 14.34 0.68
CA LEU A 87 -8.74 15.62 0.45
C LEU A 87 -9.76 16.75 0.27
N HIS A 88 -10.87 16.50 -0.43
CA HIS A 88 -11.97 17.45 -0.52
C HIS A 88 -12.64 17.70 0.83
N ALA A 89 -12.92 16.65 1.61
CA ALA A 89 -13.50 16.79 2.93
C ALA A 89 -12.57 17.55 3.90
N LEU A 90 -11.25 17.48 3.68
CA LEU A 90 -10.22 18.22 4.40
C LEU A 90 -9.99 19.64 3.84
N GLY A 91 -10.84 20.09 2.91
CA GLY A 91 -10.91 21.47 2.44
C GLY A 91 -10.02 21.83 1.26
N LEU A 92 -9.51 20.85 0.51
CA LEU A 92 -8.83 21.11 -0.76
C LEU A 92 -9.85 21.17 -1.91
N ASP A 93 -9.66 22.14 -2.81
CA ASP A 93 -10.37 22.18 -4.09
C ASP A 93 -9.57 21.42 -5.18
N ASP A 94 -10.18 21.27 -6.36
CA ASP A 94 -9.58 20.58 -7.51
C ASP A 94 -8.24 21.19 -7.93
N SER A 95 -8.10 22.52 -7.83
CA SER A 95 -6.87 23.22 -8.22
C SER A 95 -5.74 22.91 -7.25
N ALA A 96 -6.03 22.89 -5.94
CA ALA A 96 -5.07 22.55 -4.91
C ALA A 96 -4.64 21.08 -5.04
N ILE A 97 -5.59 20.17 -5.29
CA ILE A 97 -5.28 18.74 -5.49
C ILE A 97 -4.44 18.52 -6.75
N ALA A 98 -4.77 19.17 -7.86
CA ALA A 98 -4.03 19.06 -9.11
C ALA A 98 -2.59 19.60 -9.00
N ALA A 99 -2.33 20.50 -8.06
CA ALA A 99 -1.00 21.06 -7.79
C ALA A 99 -0.18 20.22 -6.79
N LEU A 100 -0.75 19.18 -6.18
CA LEU A 100 -0.02 18.34 -5.22
C LEU A 100 1.16 17.63 -5.91
N PRO A 101 2.32 17.55 -5.24
CA PRO A 101 3.45 16.85 -5.80
C PRO A 101 3.18 15.34 -5.84
N HIS A 102 3.65 14.69 -6.90
CA HIS A 102 3.55 13.23 -7.06
C HIS A 102 4.92 12.59 -6.92
N CYS A 103 4.95 11.38 -6.35
CA CYS A 103 6.15 10.59 -6.24
C CYS A 103 6.64 10.19 -7.65
N THR A 104 7.86 10.61 -7.99
CA THR A 104 8.50 10.28 -9.28
C THR A 104 9.39 9.04 -9.19
N LEU A 105 9.70 8.56 -7.99
CA LEU A 105 10.54 7.39 -7.76
C LEU A 105 9.68 6.23 -7.26
N LEU A 106 9.16 5.45 -8.20
CA LEU A 106 8.34 4.27 -7.93
C LEU A 106 9.18 2.98 -8.00
N PRO A 107 8.74 1.88 -7.35
CA PRO A 107 9.37 0.58 -7.52
C PRO A 107 9.33 0.13 -8.98
N PRO A 108 10.30 -0.68 -9.44
CA PRO A 108 10.24 -1.27 -10.77
C PRO A 108 9.08 -2.26 -10.86
N LEU A 109 8.14 -2.01 -11.79
CA LEU A 109 6.97 -2.85 -12.07
C LEU A 109 7.10 -3.50 -13.45
N ASP A 110 8.26 -4.08 -13.73
CA ASP A 110 8.69 -4.58 -15.04
C ASP A 110 8.35 -6.06 -15.29
N THR A 111 7.76 -6.74 -14.30
CA THR A 111 7.34 -8.14 -14.39
C THR A 111 6.02 -8.37 -13.67
N PRO A 112 5.26 -9.43 -14.03
CA PRO A 112 4.05 -9.79 -13.30
C PRO A 112 4.28 -10.03 -11.81
N ALA A 113 5.40 -10.68 -11.47
CA ALA A 113 5.78 -10.92 -10.09
C ALA A 113 6.08 -9.62 -9.32
N ALA A 114 6.72 -8.65 -9.98
CA ALA A 114 6.96 -7.34 -9.36
C ALA A 114 5.64 -6.61 -9.05
N CYS A 115 4.67 -6.65 -9.98
CA CYS A 115 3.33 -6.12 -9.75
C CYS A 115 2.65 -6.77 -8.54
N LEU A 116 2.73 -8.10 -8.42
CA LEU A 116 2.18 -8.83 -7.26
C LEU A 116 2.84 -8.41 -5.94
N GLY A 117 4.15 -8.20 -5.93
CA GLY A 117 4.89 -7.70 -4.78
C GLY A 117 4.42 -6.32 -4.32
N ALA A 118 4.23 -5.40 -5.27
CA ALA A 118 3.68 -4.08 -5.00
C ALA A 118 2.23 -4.15 -4.48
N LEU A 119 1.37 -4.93 -5.14
CA LEU A 119 -0.03 -5.13 -4.74
C LEU A 119 -0.13 -5.73 -3.33
N TYR A 120 0.78 -6.63 -2.95
CA TYR A 120 0.84 -7.16 -1.59
C TYR A 120 1.01 -6.06 -0.54
N VAL A 121 1.86 -5.06 -0.82
CA VAL A 121 2.07 -3.93 0.09
C VAL A 121 0.82 -3.05 0.15
N LEU A 122 0.24 -2.67 -1.01
CA LEU A 122 -0.92 -1.79 -1.06
C LEU A 122 -2.19 -2.43 -0.47
N GLU A 123 -2.43 -3.71 -0.72
CA GLU A 123 -3.55 -4.45 -0.12
C GLU A 123 -3.32 -4.69 1.37
N GLY A 124 -2.09 -5.04 1.77
CA GLY A 124 -1.74 -5.26 3.17
C GLY A 124 -1.89 -4.00 4.03
N ALA A 125 -1.56 -2.82 3.49
CA ALA A 125 -1.68 -1.54 4.19
C ALA A 125 -3.12 -1.23 4.65
N THR A 126 -4.14 -1.79 3.96
CA THR A 126 -5.55 -1.58 4.31
C THR A 126 -5.95 -2.21 5.65
N LEU A 127 -5.19 -3.23 6.12
CA LEU A 127 -5.47 -3.92 7.38
C LEU A 127 -5.18 -3.02 8.60
N GLY A 128 -4.10 -2.23 8.54
CA GLY A 128 -3.68 -1.33 9.62
C GLY A 128 -4.65 -0.15 9.81
N GLY A 129 -5.31 0.29 8.73
CA GLY A 129 -6.26 1.39 8.74
C GLY A 129 -7.37 1.25 9.80
N GLN A 130 -7.80 0.02 10.10
CA GLN A 130 -8.84 -0.24 11.10
C GLN A 130 -8.47 0.22 12.52
N ILE A 131 -7.19 0.14 12.87
CA ILE A 131 -6.67 0.62 14.16
C ILE A 131 -6.53 2.15 14.09
N LEU A 132 -5.90 2.65 13.02
CA LEU A 132 -5.62 4.07 12.83
C LEU A 132 -6.90 4.91 12.80
N ARG A 133 -7.99 4.40 12.21
CA ARG A 133 -9.29 5.08 12.17
C ARG A 133 -9.82 5.41 13.57
N ARG A 134 -9.68 4.47 14.52
CA ARG A 134 -10.16 4.69 15.89
C ARG A 134 -9.37 5.80 16.58
N GLU A 135 -8.05 5.79 16.39
CA GLU A 135 -7.15 6.81 16.92
C GLU A 135 -7.49 8.20 16.34
N MET A 136 -7.65 8.30 15.02
CA MET A 136 -7.98 9.57 14.35
C MET A 136 -9.37 10.09 14.74
N ALA A 137 -10.36 9.21 14.90
CA ALA A 137 -11.68 9.59 15.38
C ALA A 137 -11.63 10.15 16.81
N GLN A 138 -10.85 9.52 17.70
CA GLN A 138 -10.75 9.94 19.10
C GLN A 138 -9.97 11.24 19.28
N ARG A 139 -8.90 11.43 18.53
CA ARG A 139 -7.97 12.55 18.74
C ARG A 139 -8.23 13.76 17.87
N LEU A 140 -8.71 13.54 16.65
CA LEU A 140 -8.95 14.58 15.65
C LEU A 140 -10.41 14.64 15.21
N GLY A 141 -11.31 13.80 15.75
CA GLY A 141 -12.71 13.78 15.31
C GLY A 141 -12.88 13.40 13.84
N LEU A 142 -11.92 12.68 13.25
CA LEU A 142 -11.92 12.26 11.85
C LEU A 142 -12.53 10.87 11.68
N ASP A 143 -13.51 10.76 10.79
CA ASP A 143 -14.15 9.53 10.38
C ASP A 143 -14.32 9.47 8.85
N ALA A 144 -14.98 8.42 8.36
CA ALA A 144 -15.14 8.20 6.92
C ALA A 144 -15.98 9.27 6.19
N GLY A 145 -16.69 10.14 6.92
CA GLY A 145 -17.51 11.20 6.35
C GLY A 145 -16.82 12.56 6.26
N ASN A 146 -15.66 12.75 6.92
CA ASN A 146 -15.03 14.07 7.04
C ASN A 146 -13.49 14.07 6.83
N GLY A 147 -12.96 13.10 6.08
CA GLY A 147 -11.54 13.07 5.71
C GLY A 147 -10.77 11.83 6.15
N GLY A 148 -11.43 10.86 6.79
CA GLY A 148 -10.82 9.60 7.25
C GLY A 148 -11.29 8.34 6.50
N ALA A 149 -11.87 8.47 5.30
CA ALA A 149 -12.41 7.34 4.54
C ALA A 149 -11.31 6.38 4.06
N PHE A 150 -10.12 6.87 3.75
CA PHE A 150 -8.97 6.10 3.30
C PHE A 150 -8.52 5.08 4.36
N LEU A 151 -8.56 5.46 5.64
CA LEU A 151 -8.28 4.54 6.76
C LEU A 151 -9.32 3.42 6.88
N ASN A 152 -10.40 3.50 6.11
CA ASN A 152 -11.48 2.53 6.04
C ASN A 152 -11.86 2.20 4.58
N VAL A 153 -10.89 2.20 3.66
CA VAL A 153 -11.16 2.16 2.20
C VAL A 153 -12.14 1.06 1.77
N TYR A 154 -12.08 -0.11 2.39
CA TYR A 154 -12.96 -1.24 2.09
C TYR A 154 -14.06 -1.46 3.15
N GLY A 155 -14.11 -0.67 4.21
CA GLY A 155 -15.07 -0.83 5.29
C GLY A 155 -15.05 -2.25 5.88
N ALA A 156 -16.25 -2.82 6.05
CA ALA A 156 -16.44 -4.19 6.53
C ALA A 156 -15.80 -5.26 5.64
N GLU A 157 -15.55 -4.93 4.36
CA GLU A 157 -15.00 -5.88 3.38
C GLU A 157 -13.48 -6.02 3.47
N THR A 158 -12.80 -5.22 4.31
CA THR A 158 -11.33 -5.20 4.43
C THR A 158 -10.73 -6.60 4.58
N GLY A 159 -11.24 -7.39 5.52
CA GLY A 159 -10.76 -8.76 5.75
C GLY A 159 -11.02 -9.71 4.57
N ARG A 160 -12.20 -9.58 3.93
CA ARG A 160 -12.56 -10.38 2.76
C ARG A 160 -11.68 -10.03 1.55
N ARG A 161 -11.49 -8.74 1.26
CA ARG A 161 -10.64 -8.25 0.16
C ARG A 161 -9.19 -8.70 0.31
N TRP A 162 -8.67 -8.70 1.54
CA TRP A 162 -7.34 -9.23 1.84
C TRP A 162 -7.27 -10.74 1.59
N LYS A 163 -8.25 -11.50 2.09
CA LYS A 163 -8.33 -12.95 1.83
C LYS A 163 -8.40 -13.23 0.33
N ASP A 164 -9.27 -12.55 -0.40
CA ASP A 164 -9.41 -12.70 -1.86
C ASP A 164 -8.08 -12.42 -2.58
N PHE A 165 -7.31 -11.43 -2.12
CA PHE A 165 -5.98 -11.16 -2.66
C PHE A 165 -4.98 -12.28 -2.35
N LEU A 166 -4.97 -12.80 -1.11
CA LEU A 166 -4.10 -13.91 -0.73
C LEU A 166 -4.42 -15.19 -1.50
N ASP A 167 -5.71 -15.49 -1.69
CA ASP A 167 -6.16 -16.62 -2.48
C ASP A 167 -5.70 -16.44 -3.93
N TYR A 168 -5.90 -15.27 -4.53
CA TYR A 168 -5.37 -14.95 -5.86
C TYR A 168 -3.85 -15.14 -5.95
N LEU A 169 -3.08 -14.56 -5.01
CA LEU A 169 -1.62 -14.64 -4.98
C LEU A 169 -1.12 -16.10 -4.90
N ASN A 170 -1.80 -16.96 -4.15
CA ASN A 170 -1.46 -18.38 -4.02
C ASN A 170 -1.74 -19.19 -5.29
N HIS A 171 -2.66 -18.75 -6.15
CA HIS A 171 -2.98 -19.43 -7.40
C HIS A 171 -2.09 -19.01 -8.58
N VAL A 172 -1.33 -17.90 -8.45
CA VAL A 172 -0.38 -17.51 -9.50
C VAL A 172 0.88 -18.38 -9.40
N PRO A 173 1.24 -19.13 -10.45
CA PRO A 173 2.46 -19.95 -10.45
C PRO A 173 3.69 -19.05 -10.53
N LEU A 174 4.54 -19.10 -9.49
CA LEU A 174 5.79 -18.35 -9.42
C LEU A 174 6.95 -19.31 -9.17
N ASP A 175 7.92 -19.33 -10.10
CA ASP A 175 9.21 -19.97 -9.87
C ASP A 175 10.04 -19.21 -8.81
N ALA A 176 11.19 -19.77 -8.42
CA ALA A 176 12.05 -19.17 -7.39
C ALA A 176 12.52 -17.74 -7.76
N HIS A 177 12.80 -17.48 -9.03
CA HIS A 177 13.25 -16.17 -9.50
C HIS A 177 12.10 -15.15 -9.49
N ALA A 178 10.91 -15.56 -9.89
CA ALA A 178 9.69 -14.75 -9.83
C ALA A 178 9.32 -14.42 -8.38
N LYS A 179 9.39 -15.38 -7.46
CA LYS A 179 9.20 -15.11 -6.02
C LYS A 179 10.19 -14.06 -5.50
N LEU A 180 11.47 -14.18 -5.84
CA LEU A 180 12.47 -13.19 -5.47
C LEU A 180 12.15 -11.80 -6.03
N ARG A 181 11.71 -11.72 -7.30
CA ARG A 181 11.25 -10.45 -7.90
C ARG A 181 10.07 -9.84 -7.15
N ALA A 182 9.08 -10.64 -6.76
CA ALA A 182 7.94 -10.17 -5.97
C ALA A 182 8.39 -9.60 -4.62
N VAL A 183 9.28 -10.30 -3.91
CA VAL A 183 9.83 -9.83 -2.64
C VAL A 183 10.62 -8.53 -2.81
N ASN A 184 11.47 -8.44 -3.84
CA ASN A 184 12.24 -7.23 -4.11
C ASN A 184 11.34 -6.04 -4.45
N ALA A 185 10.31 -6.23 -5.28
CA ALA A 185 9.35 -5.18 -5.59
C ALA A 185 8.55 -4.73 -4.37
N ALA A 186 8.15 -5.65 -3.49
CA ALA A 186 7.49 -5.31 -2.22
C ALA A 186 8.41 -4.47 -1.32
N ARG A 187 9.69 -4.86 -1.20
CA ARG A 187 10.70 -4.09 -0.46
C ARG A 187 10.91 -2.71 -1.06
N SER A 188 11.06 -2.60 -2.37
CA SER A 188 11.17 -1.33 -3.08
C SER A 188 9.91 -0.47 -2.89
N THR A 189 8.72 -1.06 -2.86
CA THR A 189 7.47 -0.32 -2.60
C THR A 189 7.50 0.33 -1.21
N PHE A 190 7.90 -0.40 -0.18
CA PHE A 190 8.12 0.17 1.16
C PHE A 190 9.17 1.30 1.15
N SER A 191 10.33 1.06 0.55
CA SER A 191 11.41 2.05 0.52
C SER A 191 11.04 3.31 -0.25
N CYS A 192 10.40 3.19 -1.41
CA CYS A 192 9.92 4.33 -2.19
C CYS A 192 8.85 5.11 -1.42
N PHE A 193 7.92 4.42 -0.76
CA PHE A 193 6.89 5.07 0.04
C PHE A 193 7.48 5.81 1.24
N GLU A 194 8.40 5.18 1.97
CA GLU A 194 9.08 5.80 3.10
C GLU A 194 9.89 7.02 2.67
N GLN A 195 10.72 6.90 1.62
CA GLN A 195 11.51 8.02 1.09
C GLN A 195 10.63 9.16 0.61
N TRP A 196 9.50 8.83 -0.02
CA TRP A 196 8.52 9.83 -0.43
C TRP A 196 7.94 10.57 0.78
N LEU A 197 7.40 9.87 1.77
CA LEU A 197 6.83 10.50 2.96
C LEU A 197 7.87 11.33 3.73
N ASP A 198 9.12 10.86 3.79
CA ASP A 198 10.24 11.59 4.36
C ASP A 198 10.50 12.90 3.60
N SER A 199 10.54 12.85 2.26
CA SER A 199 10.72 14.05 1.41
C SER A 199 9.58 15.06 1.51
N GLN A 200 8.39 14.62 1.93
CA GLN A 200 7.23 15.48 2.18
C GLN A 200 7.19 16.00 3.63
N GLU A 201 8.18 15.65 4.46
CA GLU A 201 8.30 16.08 5.86
C GLU A 201 7.07 15.71 6.71
N VAL A 202 6.48 14.54 6.44
CA VAL A 202 5.29 14.02 7.17
C VAL A 202 5.58 12.81 8.06
N LEU A 203 6.84 12.39 8.15
CA LEU A 203 7.30 11.37 9.09
C LEU A 203 7.85 12.02 10.38
N LEU A 204 7.92 11.23 11.45
CA LEU A 204 8.56 11.57 12.73
C LEU A 204 10.09 11.54 12.67
#